data_AF-A0A3D3EZ59-F1
#
_entry.id   AF-A0A3D3EZ59-F1
#
_cell.length_a   1.000
_cell.length_b   1.000
_cell.length_c   1.000
_cell.angle_alpha   90.00
_cell.angle_beta   90.00
_cell.angle_gamma   90.00
#
_symmetry.space_group_name_H-M   'P 1'
#
loop_
_entity.id
_entity.type
_entity.pdbx_description
1 polymer ?
#
loop_
_entity_poly.entity_id
_entity_poly.type
_entity_poly.pdbx_seq_one_letter_code
_entity_poly.pdbx_strand_id
1 'polypeptide(L)'
;GWDRNQYGKYPDDDGDNIPDVYDKFPENPNAWLDSDDDGIPDETDIDINGTGLIDHPTVNPYVQENYPNITDGADPDGFNYTVLHDQATPYAHWRELLIYSVDYSLPLVQTSHFSLDHYGEYAMIDKYGSGLIFPGFSGNFFIFNAKLEMRNFS
;
A
#
# COMPACT_ATOMS: atom_id res chain seq x y z
N GLY A 1 -23.90 2.40 -12.82
CA GLY A 1 -24.21 1.27 -11.94
C GLY A 1 -23.71 1.64 -10.57
N TRP A 2 -24.52 1.46 -9.52
CA TRP A 2 -24.02 1.59 -8.16
C TRP A 2 -23.05 0.43 -7.92
N ASP A 3 -21.80 0.78 -7.69
CA ASP A 3 -20.79 -0.19 -7.29
C ASP A 3 -21.20 -0.72 -5.91
N ARG A 4 -21.48 -2.02 -5.82
CA ARG A 4 -22.07 -2.64 -4.63
C ARG A 4 -21.04 -2.87 -3.51
N ASN A 5 -19.80 -2.49 -3.75
CA ASN A 5 -18.67 -2.72 -2.89
C ASN A 5 -17.75 -1.48 -2.94
N GLN A 6 -17.79 -0.62 -1.92
CA GLN A 6 -16.92 0.56 -1.86
C GLN A 6 -15.44 0.21 -1.59
N TYR A 7 -15.16 -1.03 -1.19
CA TYR A 7 -13.84 -1.52 -0.78
C TYR A 7 -13.18 -2.46 -1.79
N GLY A 8 -13.89 -2.91 -2.82
CA GLY A 8 -13.45 -3.93 -3.79
C GLY A 8 -12.35 -3.46 -4.75
N LYS A 9 -11.85 -2.25 -4.51
CA LYS A 9 -10.66 -1.71 -5.17
C LYS A 9 -9.37 -2.06 -4.43
N TYR A 10 -9.46 -2.32 -3.13
CA TYR A 10 -8.30 -2.58 -2.28
C TYR A 10 -8.13 -4.09 -2.07
N PRO A 11 -6.87 -4.58 -2.09
CA PRO A 11 -6.58 -5.95 -1.66
C PRO A 11 -6.93 -6.15 -0.18
N ASP A 12 -7.15 -7.41 0.14
CA ASP A 12 -7.49 -7.98 1.44
C ASP A 12 -6.76 -9.33 1.44
N ASP A 13 -5.49 -9.28 1.85
CA ASP A 13 -4.52 -10.35 1.65
C ASP A 13 -4.77 -11.55 2.60
N ASP A 14 -5.37 -11.32 3.77
CA ASP A 14 -5.68 -12.35 4.75
C ASP A 14 -7.17 -12.76 4.81
N GLY A 15 -8.07 -11.96 4.22
CA GLY A 15 -9.47 -12.29 4.05
C GLY A 15 -10.36 -11.98 5.26
N ASP A 16 -9.94 -11.09 6.15
CA ASP A 16 -10.71 -10.69 7.33
C ASP A 16 -11.83 -9.66 7.03
N ASN A 17 -11.90 -9.18 5.78
CA ASN A 17 -12.79 -8.14 5.25
C ASN A 17 -12.41 -6.69 5.61
N ILE A 18 -11.23 -6.48 6.17
CA ILE A 18 -10.58 -5.19 6.33
C ILE A 18 -9.53 -5.08 5.23
N PRO A 19 -9.67 -4.12 4.29
CA PRO A 19 -8.68 -4.01 3.23
C PRO A 19 -7.30 -3.66 3.77
N ASP A 20 -6.22 -4.17 3.16
CA ASP A 20 -4.82 -4.01 3.61
C ASP A 20 -4.41 -2.56 3.92
N VAL A 21 -5.07 -1.58 3.28
CA VAL A 21 -4.81 -0.15 3.49
C VAL A 21 -5.36 0.40 4.81
N TYR A 22 -6.24 -0.35 5.46
CA TYR A 22 -6.87 -0.07 6.75
C TYR A 22 -6.49 -1.10 7.82
N ASP A 23 -5.79 -2.17 7.43
CA ASP A 23 -5.42 -3.29 8.27
C ASP A 23 -3.98 -3.12 8.78
N LYS A 24 -3.80 -3.16 10.09
CA LYS A 24 -2.48 -3.08 10.74
C LYS A 24 -1.69 -4.39 10.68
N PHE A 25 -2.37 -5.51 10.47
CA PHE A 25 -1.76 -6.82 10.31
C PHE A 25 -2.27 -7.55 9.03
N PRO A 26 -1.93 -7.07 7.81
CA PRO A 26 -2.46 -7.58 6.52
C PRO A 26 -2.21 -9.06 6.19
N GLU A 27 -1.55 -9.81 7.06
CA GLU A 27 -1.26 -11.23 6.91
C GLU A 27 -1.92 -12.08 8.03
N ASN A 28 -2.66 -11.46 8.94
CA ASN A 28 -3.25 -12.11 10.11
C ASN A 28 -4.77 -11.93 10.15
N PRO A 29 -5.54 -12.94 9.70
CA PRO A 29 -6.98 -12.79 9.51
C PRO A 29 -7.80 -12.65 10.81
N ASN A 30 -7.13 -12.68 11.95
CA ASN A 30 -7.77 -12.46 13.24
C ASN A 30 -7.53 -11.04 13.76
N ALA A 31 -6.54 -10.29 13.28
CA ALA A 31 -6.17 -9.01 13.87
C ALA A 31 -6.07 -7.93 12.81
N TRP A 32 -6.67 -6.77 13.06
CA TRP A 32 -6.61 -5.64 12.13
C TRP A 32 -6.32 -4.28 12.78
N LEU A 33 -6.45 -4.19 14.10
CA LEU A 33 -6.34 -2.96 14.87
C LEU A 33 -5.17 -3.02 15.86
N ASP A 34 -4.45 -1.90 15.96
CA ASP A 34 -3.36 -1.62 16.89
C ASP A 34 -3.50 -0.13 17.23
N SER A 35 -4.23 0.14 18.32
CA SER A 35 -4.76 1.46 18.65
C SER A 35 -3.69 2.42 19.20
N ASP A 36 -2.59 1.91 19.75
CA ASP A 36 -1.48 2.71 20.28
C ASP A 36 -0.19 2.62 19.45
N ASP A 37 -0.23 1.89 18.33
CA ASP A 37 0.87 1.72 17.35
C ASP A 37 2.11 1.04 17.96
N ASP A 38 1.92 0.13 18.92
CA ASP A 38 3.02 -0.59 19.58
C ASP A 38 3.40 -1.92 18.88
N GLY A 39 2.58 -2.37 17.91
CA GLY A 39 2.75 -3.59 17.14
C GLY A 39 2.10 -4.83 17.74
N ILE A 40 1.34 -4.69 18.83
CA ILE A 40 0.53 -5.74 19.44
C ILE A 40 -0.93 -5.52 19.03
N PRO A 41 -1.63 -6.54 18.52
CA PRO A 41 -3.05 -6.39 18.21
C PRO A 41 -3.88 -6.06 19.44
N ASP A 42 -4.86 -5.15 19.31
CA ASP A 42 -5.82 -4.79 20.37
C ASP A 42 -6.46 -6.01 21.06
N GLU A 43 -6.65 -7.10 20.31
CA GLU A 43 -7.27 -8.35 20.79
C GLU A 43 -6.38 -9.13 21.77
N THR A 44 -5.09 -8.85 21.77
CA THR A 44 -4.07 -9.51 22.60
C THR A 44 -3.25 -8.53 23.43
N ASP A 45 -3.53 -7.24 23.32
CA ASP A 45 -2.88 -6.20 24.08
C ASP A 45 -3.53 -6.05 25.47
N ILE A 46 -2.71 -5.72 26.46
CA ILE A 46 -3.09 -5.45 27.84
C ILE A 46 -3.18 -3.95 28.16
N ASP A 47 -2.77 -3.05 27.26
CA ASP A 47 -2.82 -1.59 27.40
C ASP A 47 -3.22 -0.94 26.05
N ILE A 48 -4.44 -1.22 25.59
CA ILE A 48 -4.91 -0.96 24.20
C ILE A 48 -4.71 0.50 23.74
N ASN A 49 -4.68 1.46 24.64
CA ASN A 49 -4.50 2.88 24.30
C ASN A 49 -3.18 3.49 24.81
N GLY A 50 -2.21 2.65 25.16
CA GLY A 50 -0.84 3.04 25.48
C GLY A 50 -0.74 4.02 26.66
N THR A 51 -1.61 3.86 27.66
CA THR A 51 -1.62 4.76 28.83
C THR A 51 -0.50 4.48 29.81
N GLY A 52 0.14 3.31 29.69
CA GLY A 52 1.11 2.76 30.63
C GLY A 52 0.48 2.05 31.82
N LEU A 53 -0.86 1.91 31.85
CA LEU A 53 -1.60 1.17 32.87
C LEU A 53 -2.29 -0.02 32.21
N ILE A 54 -2.27 -1.17 32.89
CA ILE A 54 -2.98 -2.36 32.42
C ILE A 54 -4.48 -2.06 32.38
N ASP A 55 -5.13 -2.42 31.28
CA ASP A 55 -6.57 -2.34 31.14
C ASP A 55 -7.29 -3.23 32.14
N HIS A 56 -8.33 -2.68 32.75
CA HIS A 56 -9.11 -3.41 33.72
C HIS A 56 -9.83 -4.60 33.05
N PRO A 57 -9.92 -5.78 33.69
CA PRO A 57 -10.61 -6.96 33.16
C PRO A 57 -12.07 -6.74 32.71
N THR A 58 -12.71 -5.65 33.13
CA THR A 58 -14.08 -5.32 32.71
C THR A 58 -14.16 -4.64 31.34
N VAL A 59 -13.05 -4.07 30.87
CA VAL A 59 -12.97 -3.37 29.59
C VAL A 59 -12.07 -4.09 28.58
N ASN A 60 -11.18 -4.97 29.06
CA ASN A 60 -10.32 -5.79 28.22
C ASN A 60 -10.54 -7.29 28.49
N PRO A 61 -11.24 -8.00 27.59
CA PRO A 61 -11.49 -9.44 27.71
C PRO A 61 -10.23 -10.30 27.71
N TYR A 62 -9.18 -9.89 26.99
CA TYR A 62 -7.91 -10.60 26.94
C TYR A 62 -7.25 -10.61 28.33
N VAL A 63 -7.27 -9.47 29.03
CA VAL A 63 -6.81 -9.38 30.42
C VAL A 63 -7.65 -10.26 31.33
N GLN A 64 -8.98 -10.27 31.15
CA GLN A 64 -9.89 -11.10 31.94
C GLN A 64 -9.61 -12.60 31.81
N GLU A 65 -9.34 -13.07 30.59
CA GLU A 65 -9.09 -14.48 30.30
C GLU A 65 -7.71 -14.93 30.77
N ASN A 66 -6.67 -14.13 30.51
CA ASN A 66 -5.27 -14.52 30.76
C ASN A 66 -4.77 -14.17 32.17
N TYR A 67 -5.37 -13.17 32.82
CA TYR A 67 -4.97 -12.72 34.16
C TYR A 67 -6.18 -12.69 35.13
N PRO A 68 -6.80 -13.84 35.41
CA PRO A 68 -7.93 -13.91 36.32
C PRO A 68 -7.52 -13.45 37.71
N ASN A 69 -8.38 -12.65 38.35
CA ASN A 69 -8.19 -12.09 39.70
C ASN A 69 -7.01 -11.10 39.82
N ILE A 70 -6.53 -10.51 38.73
CA ILE A 70 -5.48 -9.46 38.77
C ILE A 70 -5.89 -8.25 39.65
N THR A 71 -7.19 -8.06 39.86
CA THR A 71 -7.78 -7.00 40.67
C THR A 71 -7.92 -7.35 42.16
N ASP A 72 -7.70 -8.60 42.56
CA ASP A 72 -7.91 -9.05 43.95
C ASP A 72 -6.84 -8.48 44.89
N GLY A 73 -7.24 -7.47 45.68
CA GLY A 73 -6.35 -6.79 46.61
C GLY A 73 -5.40 -5.79 45.95
N ALA A 74 -5.58 -5.51 44.65
CA ALA A 74 -4.89 -4.46 43.94
C ALA A 74 -5.52 -3.08 44.22
N ASP A 75 -4.74 -2.03 44.03
CA ASP A 75 -5.22 -0.65 44.06
C ASP A 75 -6.11 -0.40 42.82
N PRO A 76 -7.39 0.00 42.98
CA PRO A 76 -8.25 0.33 41.84
C PRO A 76 -7.66 1.39 40.92
N ASP A 77 -6.88 2.34 41.45
CA ASP A 77 -6.28 3.41 40.64
C ASP A 77 -5.11 2.90 39.76
N GLY A 78 -4.69 1.63 39.92
CA GLY A 78 -3.64 1.00 39.13
C GLY A 78 -4.08 0.47 37.77
N PHE A 79 -5.36 0.60 37.41
CA PHE A 79 -5.90 0.07 36.15
C PHE A 79 -6.50 1.16 35.27
N ASN A 80 -6.41 0.95 33.96
CA ASN A 80 -7.15 1.73 32.98
C ASN A 80 -8.58 1.19 32.82
N TYR A 81 -9.58 2.05 33.04
CA TYR A 81 -11.00 1.70 32.86
C TYR A 81 -11.59 2.24 31.55
N THR A 82 -10.79 2.95 30.76
CA THR A 82 -11.25 3.61 29.54
C THR A 82 -10.39 3.17 28.38
N VAL A 83 -10.87 2.19 27.64
CA VAL A 83 -10.29 1.80 26.35
C VAL A 83 -11.01 2.57 25.25
N LEU A 84 -10.25 3.30 24.44
CA LEU A 84 -10.74 3.95 23.23
C LEU A 84 -10.06 3.27 22.05
N HIS A 85 -10.81 2.44 21.33
CA HIS A 85 -10.32 1.83 20.10
C HIS A 85 -10.19 2.90 19.02
N ASP A 86 -9.08 2.90 18.29
CA ASP A 86 -8.95 3.76 17.12
C ASP A 86 -9.96 3.32 16.04
N GLN A 87 -10.33 4.26 15.18
CA GLN A 87 -11.04 3.93 13.95
C GLN A 87 -10.00 3.63 12.89
N ALA A 88 -10.23 2.62 12.03
CA ALA A 88 -9.33 2.27 10.95
C ALA A 88 -8.96 3.50 10.09
N THR A 89 -7.85 4.14 10.41
CA THR A 89 -7.37 5.30 9.69
C THR A 89 -6.52 4.77 8.54
N PRO A 90 -6.76 5.23 7.29
CA PRO A 90 -6.00 4.72 6.15
C PRO A 90 -4.52 4.98 6.35
N TYR A 91 -3.71 3.93 6.23
CA TYR A 91 -2.27 4.04 6.29
C TYR A 91 -1.75 5.01 5.21
N ALA A 92 -0.96 5.99 5.65
CA ALA A 92 -0.56 7.13 4.82
C ALA A 92 0.42 6.77 3.68
N HIS A 93 0.93 5.54 3.63
CA HIS A 93 2.01 5.12 2.73
C HIS A 93 1.69 3.79 2.03
N TRP A 94 0.54 3.73 1.34
CA TRP A 94 0.25 2.59 0.49
C TRP A 94 1.00 2.73 -0.85
N ARG A 95 2.13 2.01 -0.92
CA ARG A 95 3.02 1.75 -2.07
C ARG A 95 3.59 3.00 -2.77
N GLU A 96 4.83 3.34 -2.44
CA GLU A 96 5.66 4.21 -3.28
C GLU A 96 5.77 3.61 -4.70
N LEU A 97 5.27 4.35 -5.71
CA LEU A 97 5.41 3.98 -7.12
C LEU A 97 6.77 4.44 -7.62
N LEU A 98 7.68 3.49 -7.77
CA LEU A 98 9.02 3.74 -8.30
C LEU A 98 9.05 3.47 -9.80
N ILE A 99 9.38 4.49 -10.58
CA ILE A 99 9.41 4.44 -12.05
C ILE A 99 10.81 4.82 -12.53
N TYR A 100 11.39 3.98 -13.38
CA TYR A 100 12.64 4.26 -14.07
C TYR A 100 12.45 4.13 -15.58
N SER A 101 12.99 5.08 -16.34
CA SER A 101 12.96 5.05 -17.80
C SER A 101 14.27 5.54 -18.38
N VAL A 102 14.66 4.95 -19.51
CA VAL A 102 15.76 5.42 -20.35
C VAL A 102 15.29 5.47 -21.80
N ASP A 103 15.52 6.61 -22.43
CA ASP A 103 15.29 6.82 -23.85
C ASP A 103 16.59 7.24 -24.54
N TYR A 104 16.69 6.93 -25.82
CA TYR A 104 17.71 7.51 -26.68
C TYR A 104 17.13 7.79 -28.06
N SER A 105 17.69 8.79 -28.72
CA SER A 105 17.41 9.10 -30.11
C SER A 105 18.72 9.39 -30.85
N LEU A 106 18.88 8.76 -32.00
CA LEU A 106 20.02 8.88 -32.89
C LEU A 106 19.55 9.42 -34.23
N PRO A 107 19.99 10.62 -34.63
CA PRO A 107 19.68 11.14 -35.95
C PRO A 107 20.50 10.39 -37.00
N LEU A 108 19.81 9.68 -37.88
CA LEU A 108 20.45 8.95 -38.98
C LEU A 108 20.64 9.84 -40.21
N VAL A 109 19.64 10.67 -40.52
CA VAL A 109 19.70 11.64 -41.63
C VAL A 109 19.01 12.93 -41.22
N GLN A 110 19.65 14.08 -41.47
CA GLN A 110 19.07 15.40 -41.22
C GLN A 110 19.32 16.33 -42.40
N THR A 111 18.23 16.74 -43.05
CA THR A 111 18.23 17.73 -44.14
C THR A 111 17.02 18.66 -43.98
N SER A 112 16.93 19.70 -44.81
CA SER A 112 15.82 20.66 -44.76
C SER A 112 14.46 20.08 -45.19
N HIS A 113 14.44 19.00 -45.96
CA HIS A 113 13.21 18.41 -46.51
C HIS A 113 12.96 16.98 -46.04
N PHE A 114 13.96 16.36 -45.42
CA PHE A 114 13.94 14.97 -44.97
C PHE A 114 14.73 14.82 -43.68
N SER A 115 14.11 14.25 -42.65
CA SER A 115 14.81 13.75 -41.46
C SER A 115 14.46 12.29 -41.21
N LEU A 116 15.39 11.54 -40.65
CA LEU A 116 15.20 10.17 -40.18
C LEU A 116 15.99 9.99 -38.89
N ASP A 117 15.29 9.63 -37.82
CA ASP A 117 15.86 9.34 -36.52
C ASP A 117 15.53 7.89 -36.15
N HIS A 118 16.47 7.23 -35.47
CA HIS A 118 16.26 5.94 -34.82
C HIS A 118 16.21 6.16 -33.31
N TYR A 119 15.23 5.57 -32.64
CA TYR A 119 15.06 5.73 -31.20
C TYR A 119 14.72 4.40 -30.54
N GLY A 120 14.96 4.36 -29.23
CA GLY A 120 14.51 3.28 -28.38
C GLY A 120 14.21 3.80 -26.98
N GLU A 121 13.32 3.10 -26.29
CA GLU A 121 12.89 3.44 -24.94
C GLU A 121 12.73 2.15 -24.12
N TYR A 122 13.19 2.16 -22.89
CA TYR A 122 12.87 1.13 -21.89
C TYR A 122 12.34 1.82 -20.63
N ALA A 123 11.19 1.38 -20.14
CA ALA A 123 10.58 1.88 -18.92
C ALA A 123 10.17 0.72 -18.02
N MET A 124 10.31 0.89 -16.71
CA MET A 124 9.91 -0.09 -15.70
C MET A 124 9.15 0.61 -14.58
N ILE A 125 8.06 -0.03 -14.15
CA ILE A 125 7.32 0.33 -12.94
C ILE A 125 7.57 -0.80 -11.95
N ASP A 126 8.12 -0.47 -10.77
CA ASP A 126 8.40 -1.48 -9.75
C ASP A 126 7.15 -2.30 -9.42
N LYS A 127 7.26 -3.64 -9.49
CA LYS A 127 6.17 -4.61 -9.28
C LYS A 127 5.00 -4.56 -10.28
N TYR A 128 5.00 -3.68 -11.28
CA TYR A 128 3.92 -3.56 -12.28
C TYR A 128 4.35 -3.85 -13.71
N GLY A 129 5.64 -4.12 -13.94
CA GLY A 129 6.15 -4.60 -15.22
C GLY A 129 7.04 -3.60 -15.95
N SER A 130 7.30 -3.87 -17.23
CA SER A 130 8.18 -3.05 -18.07
C SER A 130 7.70 -2.95 -19.51
N GLY A 131 8.10 -1.88 -20.18
CA GLY A 131 7.86 -1.64 -21.60
C GLY A 131 9.16 -1.39 -22.35
N LEU A 132 9.27 -1.95 -23.54
CA LEU A 132 10.38 -1.74 -24.47
C LEU A 132 9.83 -1.26 -25.82
N ILE A 133 10.36 -0.14 -26.29
CA ILE A 133 10.19 0.33 -27.67
C ILE A 133 11.50 0.10 -28.40
N PHE A 134 11.55 -0.93 -29.24
CA PHE A 134 12.71 -1.20 -30.09
C PHE A 134 12.38 -2.23 -31.18
N PRO A 135 12.78 -2.00 -32.45
CA PRO A 135 13.36 -0.75 -32.96
C PRO A 135 12.29 0.34 -33.17
N GLY A 136 12.68 1.60 -33.02
CA GLY A 136 11.86 2.78 -33.30
C GLY A 136 12.49 3.66 -34.38
N PHE A 137 11.68 4.11 -35.35
CA PHE A 137 12.09 5.04 -36.39
C PHE A 137 11.07 6.16 -36.53
N SER A 138 11.55 7.39 -36.68
CA SER A 138 10.72 8.55 -37.02
C SER A 138 11.31 9.25 -38.22
N GLY A 139 10.48 9.59 -39.19
CA GLY A 139 10.90 10.34 -40.37
C GLY A 139 9.95 11.47 -40.68
N ASN A 140 10.50 12.62 -41.04
CA ASN A 140 9.73 13.75 -41.56
C ASN A 140 10.15 13.97 -43.00
N PHE A 141 9.19 14.11 -43.90
CA PHE A 141 9.44 14.35 -45.32
C PHE A 141 8.37 15.27 -45.91
N PHE A 142 8.80 16.44 -46.36
CA PHE A 142 7.90 17.52 -46.81
C PHE A 142 6.82 17.86 -45.76
N ILE A 143 5.58 17.47 -46.03
CA ILE A 143 4.40 17.71 -45.17
C ILE A 143 4.02 16.48 -44.35
N PHE A 144 4.74 15.37 -44.51
CA PHE A 144 4.42 14.09 -43.88
C PHE A 144 5.36 13.80 -42.73
N ASN A 145 4.80 13.23 -41.68
CA ASN A 145 5.55 12.66 -40.57
C ASN A 145 5.13 11.19 -40.45
N ALA A 146 6.10 10.30 -40.34
CA ALA A 146 5.88 8.87 -40.19
C ALA A 146 6.66 8.34 -38.98
N LYS A 147 6.06 7.42 -38.25
CA LYS A 147 6.71 6.67 -37.19
C LYS A 147 6.47 5.18 -37.40
N LEU A 148 7.51 4.39 -37.20
CA LEU A 148 7.46 2.94 -37.17
C LEU A 148 8.14 2.49 -35.89
N GLU A 149 7.43 1.76 -35.04
CA GLU A 149 7.99 1.28 -33.78
C GLU A 149 7.41 -0.08 -33.44
N MET A 150 8.23 -0.92 -32.82
CA MET A 150 7.78 -2.16 -32.17
C MET A 150 7.72 -1.92 -30.67
N ARG A 151 6.61 -2.34 -30.05
CA ARG A 151 6.37 -2.21 -28.61
C ARG A 151 6.21 -3.60 -28.01
N ASN A 152 6.94 -3.87 -26.93
CA ASN A 152 6.80 -5.07 -26.13
C ASN A 152 6.56 -4.69 -24.67
N PHE A 153 5.61 -5.35 -24.02
CA PHE A 153 5.24 -5.08 -22.63
C PHE A 153 5.26 -6.39 -21.85
N SER A 154 5.80 -6.36 -20.64
CA SER A 154 5.91 -7.50 -19.72
C SER A 154 5.45 -7.13 -18.33
#